data_AF-A0A2V8TKJ7-F1
#
_entry.id   AF-A0A2V8TKJ7-F1
#
_cell.length_a   1.000
_cell.length_b   1.000
_cell.length_c   1.000
_cell.angle_alpha   90.00
_cell.angle_beta   90.00
_cell.angle_gamma   90.00
#
_symmetry.space_group_name_H-M   'P 1'
#
loop_
_entity.id
_entity.type
_entity.pdbx_description
1 polymer ?
#
loop_
_entity_poly.entity_id
_entity_poly.type
_entity_poly.pdbx_seq_one_letter_code
_entity_poly.pdbx_strand_id
1 'polypeptide(L)'
;MSARKREILALTLPADPALACLTGLVSTHFFRQNGIGAAAARRGARSVVKRFRVLLRAAARSSRQAHTLVLLLETRASFLEVIGRAGGGRRTSLARIDRQGSSRGMTRPA
;
A
#
# COMPACT_ATOMS: atom_id res chain seq x y z
N MET A 1 22.48 -12.98 -6.57
CA MET A 1 21.26 -12.13 -6.56
C MET A 1 20.36 -12.58 -5.43
N SER A 2 20.27 -11.83 -4.33
CA SER A 2 19.32 -12.17 -3.25
C SER A 2 17.91 -11.92 -3.76
N ALA A 3 17.11 -12.97 -3.90
CA ALA A 3 15.68 -12.85 -4.15
C ALA A 3 15.09 -12.06 -2.98
N ARG A 4 14.85 -10.76 -3.18
CA ARG A 4 14.24 -9.88 -2.17
C ARG A 4 12.96 -10.54 -1.69
N LYS A 5 13.00 -11.11 -0.49
CA LYS A 5 11.91 -11.84 0.15
C LYS A 5 10.67 -10.96 0.12
N ARG A 6 9.53 -11.50 -0.30
CA ARG A 6 8.25 -10.79 -0.28
C ARG A 6 7.90 -10.51 1.18
N GLU A 7 8.11 -9.28 1.60
CA GLU A 7 7.68 -8.81 2.91
C GLU A 7 6.25 -8.29 2.80
N ILE A 8 5.40 -8.80 3.69
CA ILE A 8 4.01 -8.39 3.83
C ILE A 8 3.85 -7.86 5.24
N LEU A 9 3.58 -6.58 5.38
CA LEU A 9 3.17 -6.00 6.66
C LEU A 9 1.66 -5.78 6.63
N ALA A 10 0.97 -6.29 7.65
CA ALA A 10 -0.47 -6.22 7.77
C ALA A 10 -0.87 -5.29 8.92
N LEU A 11 -1.64 -4.25 8.62
CA LEU A 11 -2.30 -3.41 9.62
C LEU A 11 -3.79 -3.72 9.59
N THR A 12 -4.31 -4.25 10.70
CA THR A 12 -5.73 -4.53 10.86
C THR A 12 -6.38 -3.39 11.62
N LEU A 13 -7.46 -2.84 11.06
CA LEU A 13 -8.22 -1.72 11.62
C LEU A 13 -9.69 -2.12 11.75
N PRO A 14 -10.41 -1.63 12.78
CA PRO A 14 -11.86 -1.74 12.78
C PRO A 14 -12.46 -0.96 11.61
N ALA A 15 -13.71 -1.27 11.25
CA ALA A 15 -14.44 -0.63 10.17
C ALA A 15 -14.89 0.82 10.47
N ASP A 16 -13.97 1.64 10.99
CA ASP A 16 -14.18 3.05 11.31
C ASP A 16 -13.53 3.96 10.25
N PRO A 17 -14.32 4.71 9.46
CA PRO A 17 -13.82 5.68 8.48
C PRO A 17 -12.87 6.74 9.03
N ALA A 18 -12.89 7.06 10.33
CA ALA A 18 -12.00 8.01 10.96
C ALA A 18 -10.54 7.51 11.02
N LEU A 19 -10.35 6.19 11.04
CA LEU A 19 -9.03 5.56 11.09
C LEU A 19 -8.31 5.53 9.73
N ALA A 20 -8.95 6.00 8.65
CA ALA A 20 -8.34 6.05 7.32
C ALA A 20 -7.01 6.82 7.32
N CYS A 21 -6.86 7.85 8.16
CA CYS A 21 -5.64 8.66 8.24
C CYS A 21 -4.41 7.84 8.67
N LEU A 22 -4.57 6.82 9.52
CA LEU A 22 -3.49 5.93 9.95
C LEU A 22 -2.86 5.19 8.75
N THR A 23 -3.68 4.79 7.78
CA THR A 23 -3.19 4.15 6.55
C THR A 23 -2.28 5.06 5.74
N GLY A 24 -2.53 6.38 5.76
CA GLY A 24 -1.69 7.36 5.09
C GLY A 24 -0.31 7.50 5.73
N LEU A 25 -0.24 7.51 7.07
CA LEU A 25 1.03 7.58 7.80
C LEU A 25 1.87 6.33 7.54
N VAL A 26 1.25 5.15 7.70
CA VAL A 26 1.91 3.86 7.51
C VAL A 26 2.36 3.69 6.05
N SER A 27 1.52 4.02 5.06
CA SER A 27 1.93 3.97 3.65
C SER A 27 3.02 4.97 3.32
N THR A 28 3.00 6.19 3.88
CA THR A 28 4.08 7.17 3.67
C THR A 28 5.40 6.64 4.20
N HIS A 29 5.40 6.11 5.43
CA HIS A 29 6.59 5.51 6.02
C HIS A 29 7.10 4.34 5.18
N PHE A 30 6.21 3.40 4.83
CA PHE A 30 6.54 2.25 3.99
C PHE A 30 7.19 2.64 2.67
N PHE A 31 6.62 3.61 1.93
CA PHE A 31 7.19 4.06 0.66
C PHE A 31 8.57 4.69 0.85
N ARG A 32 8.74 5.53 1.88
CA ARG A 32 10.03 6.18 2.17
C ARG A 32 11.10 5.18 2.58
N GLN A 33 10.78 4.22 3.45
CA GLN A 33 11.68 3.15 3.87
C GLN A 33 12.16 2.29 2.70
N ASN A 34 11.35 2.21 1.63
CA ASN A 34 11.66 1.47 0.42
C ASN A 34 12.28 2.33 -0.71
N GLY A 35 12.74 3.55 -0.40
CA GLY A 35 13.48 4.40 -1.33
C GLY A 35 12.64 5.28 -2.25
N ILE A 36 11.32 5.38 -2.03
CA ILE A 36 10.47 6.29 -2.80
C ILE A 36 10.65 7.73 -2.30
N GLY A 37 10.86 8.66 -3.24
CA GLY A 37 10.98 10.09 -2.93
C GLY A 37 9.75 10.65 -2.21
N ALA A 38 9.97 11.65 -1.34
CA ALA A 38 8.95 12.16 -0.42
C ALA A 38 7.65 12.62 -1.12
N ALA A 39 7.76 13.29 -2.26
CA ALA A 39 6.59 13.75 -3.02
C ALA A 39 5.75 12.58 -3.57
N ALA A 40 6.41 11.57 -4.16
CA ALA A 40 5.74 10.38 -4.67
C ALA A 40 5.12 9.55 -3.54
N ALA A 41 5.83 9.40 -2.42
CA ALA A 41 5.33 8.74 -1.22
C ALA A 41 4.06 9.41 -0.68
N ARG A 42 4.04 10.74 -0.59
CA ARG A 42 2.86 11.51 -0.15
C ARG A 42 1.68 11.34 -1.11
N ARG A 43 1.90 11.38 -2.43
CA ARG A 43 0.82 11.16 -3.43
C ARG A 43 0.24 9.75 -3.34
N GLY A 44 1.11 8.74 -3.22
CA GLY A 44 0.71 7.36 -3.01
C GLY A 44 -0.14 7.21 -1.75
N ALA A 45 0.34 7.72 -0.62
CA ALA A 45 -0.37 7.67 0.65
C ALA A 45 -1.74 8.37 0.62
N ARG A 46 -1.85 9.54 -0.02
CA ARG A 46 -3.16 10.21 -0.21
C ARG A 46 -4.13 9.34 -1.03
N SER A 47 -3.63 8.64 -2.04
CA SER A 47 -4.44 7.70 -2.84
C SER A 47 -4.91 6.52 -2.00
N VAL A 48 -4.03 5.98 -1.14
CA VAL A 48 -4.38 4.95 -0.16
C VAL A 48 -5.49 5.42 0.76
N VAL A 49 -5.34 6.58 1.42
CA VAL A 49 -6.36 7.14 2.33
C VAL A 49 -7.71 7.28 1.62
N LYS A 50 -7.72 7.88 0.41
CA LYS A 50 -8.96 8.10 -0.35
C LYS A 50 -9.67 6.78 -0.65
N ARG A 51 -8.94 5.78 -1.16
CA ARG A 51 -9.54 4.48 -1.55
C ARG A 51 -9.89 3.62 -0.34
N PHE A 52 -9.05 3.62 0.69
CA PHE A 52 -9.31 2.87 1.92
C PHE A 52 -10.51 3.42 2.69
N ARG A 53 -10.73 4.75 2.69
CA ARG A 53 -11.93 5.36 3.27
C ARG A 53 -13.22 4.88 2.59
N VAL A 54 -13.18 4.64 1.28
CA VAL A 54 -14.32 4.06 0.55
C VAL A 54 -14.57 2.62 1.02
N LEU A 55 -13.52 1.81 1.19
CA LEU A 55 -13.64 0.45 1.72
C LEU A 55 -14.19 0.45 3.17
N LEU A 56 -13.69 1.34 4.03
CA LEU A 56 -14.19 1.51 5.40
C LEU A 56 -15.66 1.88 5.44
N ARG A 57 -16.10 2.83 4.60
CA ARG A 57 -17.51 3.23 4.50
C ARG A 57 -18.39 2.09 3.99
N ALA A 58 -17.92 1.33 3.00
CA ALA A 58 -18.66 0.18 2.49
C ALA A 58 -18.79 -0.92 3.55
N ALA A 59 -17.72 -1.18 4.30
CA ALA A 59 -17.72 -2.15 5.40
C ALA A 59 -18.64 -1.71 6.55
N ALA A 60 -18.58 -0.44 6.97
CA ALA A 60 -19.42 0.12 8.03
C ALA A 60 -20.94 0.06 7.71
N ARG A 61 -21.31 0.09 6.42
CA ARG A 61 -22.71 -0.03 5.98
C ARG A 61 -23.17 -1.48 5.85
N SER A 62 -22.27 -2.45 5.81
CA SER A 62 -22.61 -3.85 5.65
C SER A 62 -22.83 -4.49 7.01
N SER A 63 -24.08 -4.89 7.29
CA SER A 63 -24.44 -5.56 8.55
C SER A 63 -23.83 -6.96 8.71
N ARG A 64 -23.23 -7.53 7.64
CA ARG A 64 -23.04 -8.97 7.55
C ARG A 64 -21.62 -9.52 7.63
N GLN A 65 -20.50 -8.77 7.44
CA GLN A 65 -19.24 -9.52 7.26
C GLN A 65 -17.85 -8.86 7.40
N ALA A 66 -17.70 -7.56 7.68
CA ALA A 66 -16.34 -7.01 7.82
C ALA A 66 -16.22 -5.94 8.89
N HIS A 67 -16.15 -6.38 10.15
CA HIS A 67 -15.79 -5.49 11.26
C HIS A 67 -14.33 -5.05 11.22
N THR A 68 -13.50 -5.72 10.41
CA THR A 68 -12.07 -5.44 10.29
C THR A 68 -11.65 -5.28 8.84
N LEU A 69 -10.81 -4.29 8.57
CA LEU A 69 -10.12 -4.09 7.31
C LEU A 69 -8.62 -4.25 7.50
N VAL A 70 -8.00 -4.98 6.58
CA VAL A 70 -6.57 -5.23 6.57
C VAL A 70 -5.93 -4.41 5.45
N LEU A 71 -4.93 -3.63 5.82
CA LEU A 71 -4.01 -2.96 4.91
C LEU A 71 -2.75 -3.82 4.79
N LEU A 72 -2.47 -4.34 3.60
CA LEU A 72 -1.26 -5.11 3.31
C LEU A 72 -0.28 -4.22 2.54
N LEU A 73 0.96 -4.17 3.00
CA LEU A 73 2.07 -3.48 2.34
C LEU A 73 2.98 -4.55 1.75
N GLU A 74 3.03 -4.65 0.42
CA GLU A 74 3.81 -5.66 -0.27
C GLU A 74 5.02 -5.04 -0.95
N THR A 75 6.19 -5.59 -0.63
CA THR A 75 7.44 -5.29 -1.32
C THR A 75 7.70 -6.32 -2.42
N ARG A 76 7.78 -5.88 -3.68
CA ARG A 76 8.12 -6.71 -4.85
C ARG A 76 9.41 -6.22 -5.52
N ALA A 77 10.00 -7.03 -6.39
CA ALA A 77 11.26 -6.66 -7.06
C ALA A 77 11.11 -5.35 -7.87
N SER A 78 10.06 -5.25 -8.69
CA SER A 78 9.81 -4.14 -9.60
C SER A 78 8.87 -3.06 -9.06
N PHE A 79 8.15 -3.30 -7.96
CA PHE A 79 7.19 -2.33 -7.44
C PHE A 79 6.93 -2.49 -5.93
N LEU A 80 6.31 -1.48 -5.37
CA LEU A 80 5.69 -1.49 -4.05
C LEU A 80 4.18 -1.43 -4.23
N GLU A 81 3.44 -2.21 -3.45
CA GLU A 81 2.00 -2.22 -3.52
C GLU A 81 1.37 -2.11 -2.14
N VAL A 82 0.28 -1.36 -2.05
CA VAL A 82 -0.57 -1.27 -0.86
C VAL A 82 -1.93 -1.80 -1.23
N ILE A 83 -2.39 -2.81 -0.51
CA ILE A 83 -3.61 -3.55 -0.80
C ILE A 83 -4.56 -3.42 0.39
N GLY A 84 -5.82 -3.12 0.13
CA GLY A 84 -6.90 -3.16 1.12
C GLY A 84 -7.69 -4.46 0.99
N ARG A 85 -8.08 -5.04 2.12
CA ARG A 85 -8.92 -6.23 2.18
C ARG A 85 -9.93 -6.08 3.31
N ALA A 86 -11.22 -6.23 3.03
CA ALA A 86 -12.25 -6.28 4.07
C ALA A 86 -12.34 -7.72 4.61
N GLY A 87 -11.98 -7.95 5.87
CA GLY A 87 -11.95 -9.29 6.49
C GLY A 87 -11.26 -10.35 5.62
N GLY A 88 -11.94 -11.48 5.40
CA GLY A 88 -11.53 -12.55 4.49
C GLY A 88 -11.76 -12.28 2.99
N GLY A 89 -12.26 -11.10 2.61
CA GLY A 89 -12.72 -10.77 1.27
C GLY A 89 -11.64 -10.53 0.21
N ARG A 90 -12.06 -9.97 -0.92
CA ARG A 90 -11.21 -9.68 -2.09
C ARG A 90 -10.12 -8.65 -1.76
N ARG A 91 -8.92 -8.87 -2.30
CA ARG A 91 -7.81 -7.92 -2.27
C ARG A 91 -8.03 -6.80 -3.29
N THR A 92 -7.87 -5.56 -2.87
CA THR A 92 -8.03 -4.35 -3.70
C THR A 92 -6.75 -3.54 -3.69
N SER A 93 -6.13 -3.32 -4.84
CA SER A 93 -4.93 -2.48 -4.95
C SER A 93 -5.30 -1.00 -4.72
N LEU A 94 -4.72 -0.41 -3.67
CA LEU A 94 -4.97 0.97 -3.26
C LEU A 94 -3.92 1.91 -3.84
N ALA A 95 -2.67 1.46 -3.89
CA ALA A 95 -1.59 2.16 -4.55
C ALA A 95 -0.55 1.16 -5.02
N ARG A 96 -0.01 1.41 -6.20
CA ARG A 96 1.15 0.71 -6.74
C ARG A 96 2.15 1.76 -7.21
N ILE A 97 3.39 1.64 -6.75
CA ILE A 97 4.49 2.52 -7.15
C ILE A 97 5.59 1.64 -7.69
N ASP A 98 5.88 1.78 -8.97
CA ASP A 98 7.01 1.07 -9.57
C ASP A 98 8.31 1.57 -8.95
N ARG A 99 9.16 0.61 -8.60
CA ARG A 99 10.54 0.89 -8.23
C ARG A 99 11.21 1.26 -9.53
N GLN A 100 11.83 2.43 -9.60
CA GLN A 100 12.73 2.72 -10.71
C GLN A 100 13.90 1.72 -10.64
N GLY A 101 13.76 0.62 -11.37
CA GLY A 101 14.78 -0.39 -11.53
C GLY A 101 15.70 0.01 -12.68
N SER A 102 16.88 0.48 -12.34
CA SER A 102 18.13 0.21 -13.03
C SER A 102 18.14 0.28 -14.57
N SER A 103 17.70 1.39 -15.17
CA SER A 103 18.17 1.80 -16.49
C SER A 103 19.47 2.62 -16.41
N ARG A 104 20.35 2.29 -15.46
CA ARG A 104 21.78 2.68 -15.48
C ARG A 104 22.56 1.43 -15.84
N GLY A 105 22.72 1.20 -17.13
CA GLY A 105 23.39 -0.01 -17.61
C GLY A 105 23.47 -0.13 -19.12
N MET A 106 23.83 0.94 -19.84
CA MET A 106 24.71 0.80 -21.00
C MET A 106 25.38 2.13 -21.34
N THR A 107 26.34 2.54 -20.51
CA THR A 107 27.54 3.16 -21.05
C THR A 107 28.45 2.03 -21.50
N ARG A 108 28.82 2.00 -22.78
CA ARG A 108 30.06 1.37 -23.26
C ARG A 108 30.51 2.08 -24.54
N PRO A 109 31.82 2.02 -24.86
CA PRO A 109 32.64 3.21 -25.03
C PRO A 109 33.29 3.27 -26.42
N ALA A 110 34.07 4.34 -26.62
CA ALA A 110 34.90 4.70 -27.78
C ALA A 110 34.12 5.14 -29.02
#